data_AF-A0A9E0PL64-F1
#
_entry.id   AF-A0A9E0PL64-F1
#
_cell.length_a   1.000
_cell.length_b   1.000
_cell.length_c   1.000
_cell.angle_alpha   90.00
_cell.angle_beta   90.00
_cell.angle_gamma   90.00
#
_symmetry.space_group_name_H-M   'P 1'
#
loop_
_entity.id
_entity.type
_entity.pdbx_description
1 polymer ?
#
loop_
_entity_poly.entity_id
_entity_poly.type
_entity_poly.pdbx_seq_one_letter_code
_entity_poly.pdbx_strand_id
1 'polypeptide(L)'
;MLGIERPDLKPLLYLVPHEHPWKRQLYVKGRKLPAAAVWSAIKTNNLSLEQAMDNWDLPAAAVNEIIEYCESNQDLLRMEAQEELRRLREKGIEVDTVTPCR
;
A
#
# COMPACT_ATOMS: atom_id res chain seq x y z
N MET A 1 24.61 -22.32 -11.81
CA MET A 1 24.31 -20.99 -11.25
C MET A 1 22.98 -20.56 -11.86
N LEU A 2 21.87 -20.73 -11.15
CA LEU A 2 20.57 -20.30 -11.66
C LEU A 2 20.59 -18.77 -11.67
N GLY A 3 20.70 -18.20 -12.87
CA GLY A 3 20.43 -16.78 -13.09
C GLY A 3 19.00 -16.54 -12.66
N ILE A 4 18.83 -15.88 -11.52
CA ILE A 4 17.55 -15.31 -11.13
C ILE A 4 17.34 -14.19 -12.15
N GLU A 5 16.65 -14.49 -13.25
CA GLU A 5 16.08 -13.46 -14.10
C GLU A 5 15.23 -12.60 -13.15
N ARG A 6 15.74 -11.42 -12.79
CA ARG A 6 14.95 -10.42 -12.07
C ARG A 6 13.89 -10.03 -13.09
N PRO A 7 12.62 -10.45 -12.93
CA PRO A 7 11.63 -10.16 -13.93
C PRO A 7 11.53 -8.65 -13.99
N ASP A 8 11.91 -8.08 -15.14
CA ASP A 8 11.67 -6.72 -15.60
C ASP A 8 11.16 -5.80 -14.49
N LEU A 9 12.07 -5.36 -13.61
CA LEU A 9 11.75 -4.36 -12.59
C LEU A 9 11.50 -3.06 -13.33
N LYS A 10 10.26 -2.87 -13.80
CA LYS A 10 9.80 -1.60 -14.35
C LYS A 10 10.18 -0.53 -13.34
N PRO A 11 10.90 0.52 -13.77
CA PRO A 11 11.23 1.60 -12.87
C PRO A 11 9.93 2.21 -12.36
N LEU A 12 9.77 2.18 -11.04
CA LEU A 12 8.63 2.78 -10.35
C LEU A 12 8.75 4.30 -10.52
N LEU A 13 7.79 4.89 -11.23
CA LEU A 13 7.84 6.31 -11.60
C LEU A 13 7.12 7.17 -10.57
N TYR A 14 6.02 6.63 -10.03
CA TYR A 14 5.14 7.32 -9.10
C TYR A 14 5.33 6.87 -7.65
N LEU A 15 5.99 5.74 -7.42
CA LEU A 15 6.29 5.23 -6.08
C LEU A 15 7.75 5.46 -5.68
N VAL A 16 7.95 5.95 -4.46
CA VAL A 16 9.28 6.21 -3.89
C VAL A 16 9.39 5.62 -2.48
N PRO A 17 10.59 5.19 -2.08
CA PRO A 17 10.84 4.82 -0.69
C PRO A 17 10.69 6.05 0.20
N HIS A 18 10.14 5.84 1.41
CA HIS A 18 10.07 6.86 2.44
C HIS A 18 10.77 6.36 3.69
N GLU A 19 11.53 7.25 4.34
CA GLU A 19 12.20 6.92 5.59
C GLU A 19 11.15 6.80 6.71
N HIS A 20 10.79 5.56 7.05
CA HIS A 20 9.93 5.26 8.20
C HIS A 20 10.67 4.30 9.14
N PRO A 21 10.54 4.43 10.48
CA PRO A 21 11.35 3.66 11.43
C PRO A 21 11.17 2.14 11.34
N TRP A 22 10.05 1.68 10.75
CA TRP A 22 9.72 0.27 10.64
C TRP A 22 8.86 -0.10 9.41
N LYS A 23 8.32 0.89 8.67
CA LYS A 23 7.57 0.63 7.42
C LYS A 23 8.56 0.71 6.26
N ARG A 24 8.47 -0.24 5.35
CA ARG A 24 9.31 -0.42 4.16
C ARG A 24 8.51 -0.25 2.86
N GLN A 25 7.18 -0.16 2.94
CA GLN A 25 6.34 0.08 1.77
C GLN A 25 6.66 1.40 1.08
N LEU A 26 6.36 1.44 -0.22
CA LEU A 26 6.52 2.63 -1.03
C LEU A 26 5.37 3.62 -0.85
N TYR A 27 5.69 4.88 -1.11
CA TYR A 27 4.80 6.03 -0.99
C TYR A 27 4.63 6.70 -2.34
N VAL A 28 3.47 7.33 -2.53
CA VAL A 28 3.23 8.15 -3.71
C VAL A 28 4.16 9.36 -3.69
N LYS A 29 4.91 9.54 -4.76
CA LYS A 29 5.89 10.61 -4.93
C LYS A 29 5.26 11.97 -4.68
N GLY A 30 5.91 12.77 -3.82
CA GLY A 30 5.43 14.10 -3.45
C GLY A 30 4.26 14.12 -2.46
N ARG A 31 3.80 12.96 -1.98
CA ARG A 31 2.71 12.85 -1.00
C ARG A 31 3.13 11.96 0.18
N LYS A 32 2.61 12.24 1.38
CA LYS A 32 2.76 11.33 2.54
C LYS A 32 1.72 10.20 2.51
N LEU A 33 1.48 9.65 1.31
CA LEU A 33 0.43 8.68 1.05
C LEU A 33 1.04 7.30 0.76
N PRO A 34 0.88 6.31 1.65
CA PRO A 34 1.36 4.96 1.39
C PRO A 34 0.57 4.27 0.27
N ALA A 35 1.26 3.51 -0.59
CA ALA A 35 0.62 2.79 -1.69
C ALA A 35 -0.47 1.83 -1.20
N ALA A 36 -0.24 1.15 -0.06
CA ALA A 36 -1.19 0.21 0.50
C ALA A 36 -2.52 0.85 0.93
N ALA A 37 -2.51 2.14 1.34
CA ALA A 37 -3.74 2.82 1.72
C ALA A 37 -4.66 3.04 0.51
N VAL A 38 -4.10 3.45 -0.63
CA VAL A 38 -4.86 3.62 -1.88
C VAL A 38 -5.39 2.27 -2.35
N TRP A 39 -4.53 1.25 -2.42
CA TRP A 39 -4.92 -0.10 -2.83
C TRP A 39 -6.00 -0.71 -1.92
N SER A 40 -5.84 -0.59 -0.60
CA SER A 40 -6.84 -1.07 0.36
C SER A 40 -8.15 -0.35 0.17
N ALA A 41 -8.15 0.99 0.00
CA ALA A 41 -9.38 1.74 -0.20
C ALA A 41 -10.08 1.39 -1.51
N ILE A 42 -9.33 1.10 -2.58
CA ILE A 42 -9.87 0.60 -3.85
C ILE A 42 -10.56 -0.75 -3.65
N LYS A 43 -9.89 -1.71 -2.98
CA LYS A 43 -10.44 -3.06 -2.74
C LYS A 43 -11.64 -3.01 -1.78
N THR A 44 -11.56 -2.26 -0.69
CA THR A 44 -12.61 -2.17 0.34
C THR A 44 -13.88 -1.51 -0.18
N ASN A 45 -13.74 -0.44 -0.97
CA ASN A 45 -14.90 0.32 -1.49
C ASN A 45 -15.27 -0.09 -2.93
N ASN A 46 -14.59 -1.09 -3.50
CA ASN A 46 -14.75 -1.55 -4.88
C ASN A 46 -14.70 -0.41 -5.91
N LEU A 47 -13.75 0.51 -5.73
CA LEU A 47 -13.62 1.70 -6.57
C LEU A 47 -13.14 1.34 -7.97
N SER A 48 -13.67 2.05 -8.97
CA SER A 48 -13.10 2.03 -10.31
C SER A 48 -11.76 2.80 -10.37
N LEU A 49 -11.01 2.59 -11.44
CA LEU A 49 -9.77 3.34 -11.70
C LEU A 49 -10.02 4.85 -11.72
N GLU A 50 -11.07 5.31 -12.40
CA GLU A 50 -11.45 6.72 -12.49
C GLU A 50 -11.80 7.30 -11.11
N GLN A 51 -12.59 6.57 -10.31
CA GLN A 51 -12.94 7.02 -8.96
C GLN A 51 -11.71 7.11 -8.05
N ALA A 52 -10.74 6.20 -8.21
CA ALA A 52 -9.49 6.28 -7.47
C ALA A 52 -8.62 7.46 -7.94
N MET A 53 -8.60 7.75 -9.24
CA MET A 53 -7.91 8.93 -9.75
C MET A 53 -8.50 10.21 -9.14
N ASP A 54 -9.82 10.32 -9.10
CA ASP A 54 -10.51 11.50 -8.56
C ASP A 54 -10.34 11.63 -7.04
N ASN A 55 -10.50 10.53 -6.29
CA ASN A 55 -10.42 10.53 -4.83
C ASN A 55 -9.04 10.96 -4.32
N TRP A 56 -7.97 10.51 -4.98
CA TRP A 56 -6.60 10.79 -4.56
C TRP A 56 -5.90 11.81 -5.46
N ASP A 57 -6.56 12.38 -6.46
CA ASP A 57 -5.98 13.29 -7.46
C ASP A 57 -4.68 12.71 -8.05
N LEU A 58 -4.78 11.46 -8.53
CA LEU A 58 -3.65 10.70 -9.08
C LEU A 58 -3.87 10.40 -10.57
N PRO A 59 -2.81 10.40 -11.39
CA PRO A 59 -2.93 9.96 -12.78
C PRO A 59 -3.20 8.45 -12.84
N ALA A 60 -3.91 8.00 -13.88
CA ALA A 60 -4.23 6.58 -14.10
C ALA A 60 -2.99 5.66 -13.99
N ALA A 61 -1.85 6.13 -14.52
CA ALA A 61 -0.59 5.39 -14.46
C ALA A 61 -0.09 5.17 -13.02
N ALA A 62 -0.26 6.16 -12.13
CA ALA A 62 0.11 6.01 -10.72
C ALA A 62 -0.79 5.02 -10.00
N VAL A 63 -2.10 5.05 -10.26
CA VAL A 63 -3.05 4.12 -9.64
C VAL A 63 -2.78 2.68 -10.10
N ASN A 64 -2.51 2.46 -11.39
CA ASN A 64 -2.11 1.14 -11.89
C ASN A 64 -0.78 0.66 -11.28
N GLU A 65 0.23 1.53 -11.19
CA GLU A 65 1.51 1.20 -10.57
C GLU A 65 1.34 0.82 -9.09
N ILE A 66 0.47 1.52 -8.35
CA ILE A 66 0.10 1.19 -6.97
C ILE A 66 -0.53 -0.21 -6.90
N ILE A 67 -1.50 -0.52 -7.77
CA ILE A 67 -2.17 -1.82 -7.77
C ILE A 67 -1.16 -2.94 -8.05
N GLU A 68 -0.34 -2.80 -9.09
CA GLU A 68 0.67 -3.79 -9.49
C GLU A 68 1.71 -4.00 -8.37
N TYR A 69 2.19 -2.91 -7.76
CA TYR A 69 3.10 -2.95 -6.62
C TYR A 69 2.49 -3.67 -5.43
N CYS A 70 1.27 -3.30 -5.01
CA CYS A 70 0.62 -3.89 -3.85
C CYS A 70 0.28 -5.36 -4.05
N GLU A 71 -0.14 -5.75 -5.25
CA GLU A 71 -0.43 -7.16 -5.58
C GLU A 71 0.83 -8.02 -5.59
N SER A 72 1.96 -7.47 -6.02
CA SER A 72 3.26 -8.18 -6.01
C SER A 72 3.93 -8.22 -4.63
N ASN A 73 3.52 -7.34 -3.69
CA ASN A 73 4.17 -7.17 -2.38
C ASN A 73 3.22 -7.45 -1.20
N GLN A 74 2.18 -8.26 -1.39
CA GLN A 74 1.17 -8.52 -0.35
C GLN A 74 1.77 -9.06 0.96
N ASP A 75 2.83 -9.88 0.88
CA ASP A 75 3.49 -10.43 2.08
C ASP A 75 4.17 -9.32 2.89
N LEU A 76 4.82 -8.36 2.23
CA LEU A 76 5.40 -7.19 2.90
C LEU A 76 4.32 -6.38 3.61
N LEU A 77 3.21 -6.10 2.92
CA LEU A 77 2.10 -5.32 3.47
C LEU A 77 1.45 -6.03 4.67
N ARG A 78 1.33 -7.37 4.61
CA ARG A 78 0.81 -8.18 5.71
C ARG A 78 1.72 -8.13 6.93
N MET A 79 3.03 -8.26 6.73
CA MET A 79 4.01 -8.17 7.82
C MET A 79 3.97 -6.78 8.48
N GLU A 80 3.86 -5.71 7.69
CA GLU A 80 3.72 -4.36 8.21
C GLU A 80 2.43 -4.16 8.99
N ALA A 81 1.30 -4.67 8.49
CA ALA A 81 0.02 -4.59 9.20
C ALA A 81 0.05 -5.33 10.54
N GLN A 82 0.72 -6.49 10.61
CA GLN A 82 0.90 -7.23 11.86
C GLN A 82 1.78 -6.47 12.86
N GLU A 83 2.87 -5.85 12.39
CA GLU A 83 3.74 -5.01 13.22
C GLU A 83 3.00 -3.76 13.71
N GLU A 84 2.14 -3.16 12.88
CA GLU A 84 1.27 -2.05 13.26
C GLU A 84 0.32 -2.46 14.40
N LEU A 85 -0.37 -3.59 14.24
CA LEU A 85 -1.27 -4.14 15.26
C LEU A 85 -0.54 -4.43 16.57
N ARG A 86 0.66 -5.02 16.50
CA ARG A 86 1.50 -5.27 17.68
C ARG A 86 1.82 -3.97 18.41
N ARG A 87 2.28 -2.95 17.69
CA ARG A 87 2.62 -1.62 18.26
C ARG A 87 1.40 -0.92 18.84
N LEU A 88 0.21 -1.07 18.23
CA LEU A 88 -1.03 -0.52 18.76
C LEU A 88 -1.43 -1.22 20.07
N ARG A 89 -1.32 -2.55 20.13
CA ARG A 89 -1.56 -3.33 21.36
C ARG A 89 -0.58 -2.97 22.47
N GLU A 90 0.70 -2.78 22.17
CA GLU A 90 1.72 -2.33 23.14
C GLU A 90 1.40 -0.93 23.70
N LYS A 91 0.71 -0.09 22.93
CA LYS A 91 0.20 1.22 23.38
C LYS A 91 -1.14 1.15 24.12
N GLY A 92 -1.70 -0.04 24.31
CA GLY A 92 -3.02 -0.24 24.93
C GLY A 92 -4.19 0.16 24.04
N ILE A 93 -3.97 0.31 22.72
CA ILE A 93 -5.04 0.58 21.75
C ILE A 93 -5.57 -0.76 21.27
N GLU A 94 -6.76 -1.12 21.70
CA GLU A 94 -7.49 -2.27 21.15
C GLU A 94 -8.03 -1.90 19.77
N VAL A 95 -7.46 -2.50 18.74
CA VAL A 95 -8.01 -2.44 17.38
C VAL A 95 -9.07 -3.52 17.30
N ASP A 96 -10.32 -3.13 17.49
CA ASP A 96 -11.46 -4.04 17.37
C ASP A 96 -11.58 -4.49 15.90
N THR A 97 -11.60 -5.80 15.64
CA THR A 97 -11.52 -6.31 14.27
C THR A 97 -12.82 -6.22 13.50
N VAL A 98 -13.96 -5.94 14.15
CA VAL A 98 -15.21 -5.69 13.43
C VAL A 98 -16.16 -4.86 14.31
N THR A 99 -16.41 -3.62 13.95
CA THR A 99 -17.76 -3.08 14.13
C THR A 99 -18.30 -2.81 12.73
N PRO A 100 -19.17 -3.68 12.17
CA PRO A 100 -19.95 -3.24 11.03
C PRO A 100 -20.79 -2.06 11.55
N CYS A 101 -20.66 -0.90 10.93
CA CYS A 101 -21.58 0.21 11.17
C CYS A 101 -23.00 -0.36 11.04
N ARG A 102 -23.77 -0.30 12.13
CA ARG A 102 -25.14 -0.80 12.20
C ARG A 102 -26.11 0.23 11.64
#